data_AF-A0A2S8GN90-F1
#
_entry.id   AF-A0A2S8GN90-F1
#
_cell.length_a   1.000
_cell.length_b   1.000
_cell.length_c   1.000
_cell.angle_alpha   90.00
_cell.angle_beta   90.00
_cell.angle_gamma   90.00
#
_symmetry.space_group_name_H-M   'P 1'
#
loop_
_entity.id
_entity.type
_entity.pdbx_description
1 polymer ?
#
loop_
_entity_poly.entity_id
_entity_poly.type
_entity_poly.pdbx_seq_one_letter_code
_entity_poly.pdbx_strand_id
1 'polypeptide(L)'
;MPMRDIETYHFWVGHVPVEIAGEYFVEAVDTSDDPDDPTPLSPFAIDQNVEYYDHDFLEYGWGDAPSLLELFQGYSYAEQWGEELAARCEAARLKDVNFFAFINEEEIEEPKSVRKEQYWLQYMGTIKVKI
;
A
#
# COMPACT_ATOMS: atom_id res chain seq x y z
N MET A 1 7.58 -29.51 14.99
CA MET A 1 6.86 -28.27 15.37
C MET A 1 6.47 -27.61 14.07
N PRO A 2 5.21 -27.19 13.85
CA PRO A 2 4.94 -26.39 12.66
C PRO A 2 5.69 -25.06 12.83
N MET A 3 6.54 -24.74 11.86
CA MET A 3 7.07 -23.39 11.72
C MET A 3 5.85 -22.49 11.61
N ARG A 4 5.75 -21.47 12.48
CA ARG A 4 4.81 -20.38 12.21
C ARG A 4 5.39 -19.69 10.98
N ASP A 5 4.64 -19.67 9.90
CA ASP A 5 5.07 -18.97 8.71
C ASP A 5 5.09 -17.48 9.07
N ILE A 6 6.27 -16.88 8.91
CA ILE A 6 6.46 -15.45 9.12
C ILE A 6 6.51 -14.88 7.72
N GLU A 7 5.61 -13.97 7.44
CA GLU A 7 5.59 -13.23 6.19
C GLU A 7 6.06 -11.81 6.44
N THR A 8 6.63 -11.20 5.40
CA THR A 8 7.08 -9.82 5.42
C THR A 8 6.26 -9.05 4.40
N TYR A 9 5.79 -7.86 4.79
CA TYR A 9 5.00 -7.00 3.91
C TYR A 9 5.67 -5.64 3.78
N HIS A 10 5.64 -5.08 2.57
CA HIS A 10 5.94 -3.67 2.31
C HIS A 10 4.79 -2.78 2.75
N PHE A 11 5.08 -1.59 3.28
CA PHE A 11 4.07 -0.64 3.74
C PHE A 11 4.22 0.73 3.08
N TRP A 12 3.09 1.31 2.69
CA TRP A 12 2.95 2.71 2.29
C TRP A 12 1.89 3.39 3.13
N VAL A 13 2.09 4.67 3.38
CA VAL A 13 1.08 5.57 3.95
C VAL A 13 1.04 6.85 3.12
N GLY A 14 -0.10 7.54 3.13
CA GLY A 14 -0.25 8.69 2.25
C GLY A 14 -1.38 9.63 2.62
N HIS A 15 -1.43 10.69 1.83
CA HIS A 15 -2.61 11.51 1.66
C HIS A 15 -3.10 11.35 0.23
N VAL A 16 -4.25 10.72 0.06
CA VAL A 16 -4.88 10.47 -1.24
C VAL A 16 -6.32 10.99 -1.19
N PRO A 17 -6.75 11.86 -2.12
CA PRO A 17 -8.14 12.28 -2.23
C PRO A 17 -9.07 11.08 -2.46
N VAL A 18 -10.29 11.12 -1.90
CA VAL A 18 -11.25 10.01 -1.97
C VAL A 18 -11.61 9.63 -3.41
N GLU A 19 -11.59 10.61 -4.33
CA GLU A 19 -11.86 10.43 -5.74
C GLU A 19 -10.78 9.60 -6.44
N ILE A 20 -9.54 9.64 -5.93
CA ILE A 20 -8.40 8.90 -6.47
C ILE A 20 -8.28 7.55 -5.75
N ALA A 21 -8.46 7.52 -4.44
CA ALA A 21 -8.17 6.34 -3.61
C ALA A 21 -8.92 5.08 -4.05
N GLY A 22 -10.18 5.23 -4.51
CA GLY A 22 -10.99 4.10 -4.96
C GLY A 22 -10.55 3.49 -6.30
N GLU A 23 -9.91 4.27 -7.17
CA GLU A 23 -9.42 3.81 -8.49
C GLU A 23 -7.92 3.47 -8.46
N TYR A 24 -7.21 3.90 -7.42
CA TYR A 24 -5.74 3.87 -7.39
C TYR A 24 -5.14 2.46 -7.47
N PHE A 25 -5.87 1.45 -6.99
CA PHE A 25 -5.48 0.04 -7.08
C PHE A 25 -6.33 -0.75 -8.08
N VAL A 26 -7.25 -0.11 -8.80
CA VAL A 26 -8.06 -0.83 -9.80
C VAL A 26 -7.25 -0.95 -11.08
N GLU A 27 -7.17 -2.17 -11.62
CA GLU A 27 -6.60 -2.43 -12.94
C GLU A 27 -7.51 -1.78 -14.00
N ALA A 28 -7.14 -0.61 -14.50
CA ALA A 28 -7.98 0.16 -15.40
C ALA A 28 -7.20 0.89 -16.51
N VAL A 29 -5.87 0.94 -16.41
CA VAL A 29 -5.03 1.65 -17.39
C VAL A 29 -4.44 0.63 -18.36
N ASP A 30 -4.94 0.62 -19.59
CA ASP A 30 -4.25 -0.09 -20.68
C ASP A 30 -2.99 0.68 -21.05
N THR A 31 -1.83 0.15 -20.69
CA THR A 31 -0.53 0.71 -21.05
C THR A 31 0.09 0.04 -22.26
N SER A 32 -0.59 -0.93 -22.87
CA SER A 32 -0.09 -1.58 -24.08
C SER A 32 -0.32 -0.69 -25.31
N ASP A 33 0.68 -0.63 -26.18
CA ASP A 33 0.49 -0.13 -27.56
C ASP A 33 -0.06 -1.23 -28.49
N ASP A 34 -0.24 -2.46 -27.96
CA ASP A 34 -0.73 -3.62 -28.68
C ASP A 34 -2.23 -3.84 -28.38
N PRO A 35 -3.14 -3.50 -29.30
CA PRO A 35 -4.58 -3.64 -29.09
C PRO A 35 -5.04 -5.10 -28.92
N ASP A 36 -4.17 -6.08 -29.22
CA ASP A 36 -4.44 -7.50 -29.04
C ASP A 36 -3.90 -8.07 -27.71
N ASP A 37 -3.14 -7.29 -26.92
CA ASP A 37 -2.61 -7.68 -25.60
C ASP A 37 -2.65 -6.53 -24.56
N PRO A 38 -3.87 -6.08 -24.18
CA PRO A 38 -4.03 -5.05 -23.15
C PRO A 38 -3.46 -5.55 -21.82
N THR A 39 -2.47 -4.84 -21.28
CA THR A 39 -1.96 -5.07 -19.93
C THR A 39 -2.56 -4.02 -19.01
N PRO A 40 -3.67 -4.33 -18.30
CA PRO A 40 -4.29 -3.36 -17.43
C PRO A 40 -3.43 -3.18 -16.18
N LEU A 41 -2.86 -1.99 -16.01
CA LEU A 41 -2.09 -1.61 -14.83
C LEU A 41 -2.96 -0.77 -13.90
N SER A 42 -2.77 -0.97 -12.60
CA SER A 42 -3.27 -0.01 -11.61
C SER A 42 -2.38 1.24 -11.59
N PRO A 43 -2.93 2.41 -11.25
CA PRO A 43 -2.12 3.60 -10.99
C PRO A 43 -1.00 3.35 -9.97
N PHE A 44 -1.24 2.52 -8.96
CA PHE A 44 -0.21 2.09 -8.00
C PHE A 44 0.92 1.28 -8.66
N ALA A 45 0.61 0.33 -9.55
CA ALA A 45 1.61 -0.45 -10.27
C ALA A 45 2.55 0.45 -11.08
N ILE A 46 1.96 1.40 -11.83
CA ILE A 46 2.69 2.41 -12.60
C ILE A 46 3.59 3.24 -11.68
N ASP A 47 3.04 3.68 -10.55
CA ASP A 47 3.76 4.49 -9.58
C ASP A 47 4.87 3.73 -8.86
N GLN A 48 4.79 2.41 -8.72
CA GLN A 48 5.87 1.55 -8.24
C GLN A 48 6.81 1.07 -9.34
N ASN A 49 6.50 1.35 -10.62
CA ASN A 49 7.23 0.88 -11.80
C ASN A 49 7.29 -0.65 -11.87
N VAL A 50 6.13 -1.28 -11.64
CA VAL A 50 5.93 -2.73 -11.79
C VAL A 50 4.87 -2.99 -12.86
N GLU A 51 5.05 -4.07 -13.62
CA GLU A 51 4.13 -4.49 -14.68
C GLU A 51 3.01 -5.40 -14.16
N TYR A 52 3.18 -5.98 -12.97
CA TYR A 52 2.20 -6.84 -12.33
C TYR A 52 2.52 -7.01 -10.85
N TYR A 53 1.49 -7.17 -10.02
CA TYR A 53 1.55 -7.75 -8.69
C TYR A 53 0.23 -8.48 -8.44
N ASP A 54 0.21 -9.49 -7.58
CA ASP A 54 -1.00 -10.22 -7.25
C ASP A 54 -1.84 -9.43 -6.21
N HIS A 55 -3.04 -9.04 -6.64
CA HIS A 55 -3.98 -8.26 -5.83
C HIS A 55 -4.49 -9.02 -4.60
N ASP A 56 -4.41 -10.35 -4.58
CA ASP A 56 -4.79 -11.14 -3.41
C ASP A 56 -3.82 -10.93 -2.23
N PHE A 57 -2.60 -10.46 -2.50
CA PHE A 57 -1.61 -10.08 -1.47
C PHE A 57 -1.62 -8.60 -1.12
N LEU A 58 -2.40 -7.77 -1.84
CA LEU A 58 -2.50 -6.35 -1.60
C LEU A 58 -3.70 -6.04 -0.71
N GLU A 59 -3.44 -5.34 0.39
CA GLU A 59 -4.50 -4.81 1.26
C GLU A 59 -4.29 -3.32 1.50
N TYR A 60 -5.38 -2.55 1.39
CA TYR A 60 -5.31 -1.08 1.45
C TYR A 60 -6.58 -0.48 2.04
N GLY A 61 -6.42 0.72 2.60
CA GLY A 61 -7.50 1.44 3.25
C GLY A 61 -7.31 2.94 3.18
N TRP A 62 -8.43 3.66 3.15
CA TRP A 62 -8.44 5.10 3.21
C TRP A 62 -9.69 5.63 3.92
N GLY A 63 -9.56 6.82 4.49
CA GLY A 63 -10.69 7.50 5.13
C GLY A 63 -10.25 8.52 6.17
N ASP A 64 -11.25 9.23 6.69
CA ASP A 64 -11.07 10.14 7.81
C ASP A 64 -11.15 9.36 9.11
N ALA A 65 -9.99 9.12 9.74
CA ALA A 65 -9.90 8.49 11.05
C ALA A 65 -9.32 9.49 12.08
N PRO A 66 -9.81 9.50 13.33
CA PRO A 66 -9.24 10.31 14.42
C PRO A 66 -7.78 9.99 14.74
N SER A 67 -7.30 8.80 14.38
CA SER A 67 -5.91 8.37 14.55
C SER A 67 -5.50 7.33 13.50
N LEU A 68 -4.19 7.15 13.31
CA LEU A 68 -3.64 6.10 12.45
C LEU A 68 -4.07 4.69 12.90
N LEU A 69 -4.13 4.44 14.21
CA LEU A 69 -4.55 3.14 14.73
C LEU A 69 -6.02 2.83 14.41
N GLU A 70 -6.88 3.85 14.43
CA GLU A 70 -8.27 3.71 13.99
C GLU A 70 -8.36 3.52 12.47
N LEU A 71 -7.50 4.19 11.68
CA LEU A 71 -7.42 3.97 10.24
C LEU A 71 -7.05 2.53 9.88
N PHE A 72 -6.16 1.91 10.67
CA PHE A 72 -5.69 0.54 10.46
C PHE A 72 -6.62 -0.53 11.04
N GLN A 73 -7.64 -0.14 11.82
CA GLN A 73 -8.46 -1.07 12.56
C GLN A 73 -9.31 -1.95 11.61
N GLY A 74 -9.24 -3.26 11.80
CA GLY A 74 -10.04 -4.24 11.05
C GLY A 74 -9.35 -4.82 9.82
N TYR A 75 -8.13 -4.36 9.50
CA TYR A 75 -7.29 -4.91 8.44
C TYR A 75 -6.45 -6.08 8.94
N SER A 76 -6.02 -6.96 8.03
CA SER A 76 -5.34 -8.20 8.37
C SER A 76 -4.08 -7.96 9.18
N TYR A 77 -3.97 -8.65 10.31
CA TYR A 77 -2.82 -8.59 11.21
C TYR A 77 -2.52 -7.18 11.77
N ALA A 78 -3.46 -6.23 11.71
CA ALA A 78 -3.26 -4.86 12.18
C ALA A 78 -2.81 -4.79 13.65
N GLU A 79 -3.19 -5.76 14.48
CA GLU A 79 -2.71 -5.91 15.84
C GLU A 79 -1.21 -6.24 15.96
N GLN A 80 -0.57 -6.72 14.89
CA GLN A 80 0.85 -7.04 14.83
C GLN A 80 1.71 -5.90 14.26
N TRP A 81 1.19 -5.14 13.29
CA TRP A 81 1.97 -4.10 12.58
C TRP A 81 1.48 -2.66 12.83
N GLY A 82 0.25 -2.45 13.29
CA GLY A 82 -0.38 -1.14 13.37
C GLY A 82 0.35 -0.13 14.26
N GLU A 83 0.76 -0.55 15.46
CA GLU A 83 1.53 0.32 16.38
C GLU A 83 2.91 0.69 15.81
N GLU A 84 3.60 -0.26 15.18
CA GLU A 84 4.90 -0.03 14.55
C GLU A 84 4.77 0.94 13.37
N LEU A 85 3.78 0.75 12.49
CA LEU A 85 3.55 1.64 11.37
C LEU A 85 3.20 3.06 11.85
N ALA A 86 2.33 3.18 12.86
CA ALA A 86 1.97 4.47 13.45
C ALA A 86 3.20 5.18 14.06
N ALA A 87 4.06 4.45 14.78
CA ALA A 87 5.30 4.99 15.33
C ALA A 87 6.25 5.48 14.23
N ARG A 88 6.34 4.79 13.08
CA ARG A 88 7.13 5.24 11.93
C ARG A 88 6.56 6.51 11.31
N CYS A 89 5.23 6.65 11.20
CA CYS A 89 4.60 7.87 10.73
C CYS A 89 4.92 9.08 11.62
N GLU A 90 4.84 8.91 12.93
CA GLU A 90 5.19 9.94 13.92
C GLU A 90 6.67 10.32 13.84
N ALA A 91 7.57 9.33 13.73
CA ALA A 91 9.00 9.56 13.58
C ALA A 91 9.35 10.33 12.29
N ALA A 92 8.65 10.02 11.20
CA ALA A 92 8.74 10.73 9.92
C ALA A 92 8.01 12.08 9.92
N ARG A 93 7.29 12.42 11.00
CA ARG A 93 6.49 13.65 11.16
C ARG A 93 5.47 13.83 10.03
N LEU A 94 4.89 12.72 9.59
CA LEU A 94 3.84 12.74 8.58
C LEU A 94 2.59 13.37 9.17
N LYS A 95 1.88 14.14 8.35
CA LYS A 95 0.63 14.82 8.71
C LYS A 95 -0.43 14.46 7.70
N ASP A 96 -1.69 14.52 8.14
CA ASP A 96 -2.85 14.34 7.27
C ASP A 96 -2.85 12.99 6.54
N VAL A 97 -2.26 11.96 7.15
CA VAL A 97 -2.31 10.59 6.62
C VAL A 97 -3.76 10.11 6.68
N ASN A 98 -4.32 9.81 5.51
CA ASN A 98 -5.68 9.30 5.37
C ASN A 98 -5.73 7.98 4.58
N PHE A 99 -4.56 7.42 4.27
CA PHE A 99 -4.41 6.28 3.37
C PHE A 99 -3.25 5.39 3.83
N PHE A 100 -3.40 4.09 3.65
CA PHE A 100 -2.32 3.12 3.76
C PHE A 100 -2.52 1.95 2.80
N ALA A 101 -1.43 1.27 2.50
CA ALA A 101 -1.42 0.02 1.76
C ALA A 101 -0.27 -0.86 2.21
N PHE A 102 -0.47 -2.17 2.13
CA PHE A 102 0.59 -3.13 2.31
C PHE A 102 0.44 -4.32 1.36
N ILE A 103 1.58 -4.87 0.94
CA ILE A 103 1.65 -6.00 0.02
C ILE A 103 2.81 -6.90 0.41
N ASN A 104 2.75 -8.20 0.09
CA ASN A 104 3.85 -9.13 0.35
C ASN A 104 5.17 -8.61 -0.24
N GLU A 105 6.29 -8.80 0.46
CA GLU A 105 7.60 -8.27 0.04
C GLU A 105 8.10 -8.83 -1.30
N GLU A 106 7.59 -9.99 -1.73
CA GLU A 106 7.98 -10.62 -2.98
C GLU A 106 7.31 -9.97 -4.21
N GLU A 107 6.25 -9.19 -4.02
CA GLU A 107 5.46 -8.61 -5.12
C GLU A 107 6.09 -7.35 -5.72
N ILE A 108 6.90 -6.61 -4.97
CA ILE A 108 7.51 -5.35 -5.44
C ILE A 108 8.98 -5.30 -5.03
N GLU A 109 9.88 -5.52 -6.00
CA GLU A 109 11.32 -5.56 -5.74
C GLU A 109 11.92 -4.22 -5.27
N GLU A 110 11.46 -3.10 -5.87
CA GLU A 110 12.00 -1.75 -5.62
C GLU A 110 10.90 -0.76 -5.18
N PRO A 111 10.32 -0.95 -3.97
CA PRO A 111 9.24 -0.10 -3.49
C PRO A 111 9.73 1.34 -3.28
N LYS A 112 8.91 2.32 -3.69
CA LYS A 112 9.28 3.74 -3.62
C LYS A 112 8.17 4.65 -3.15
N SER A 113 8.58 5.76 -2.55
CA SER A 113 7.71 6.88 -2.24
C SER A 113 7.33 7.65 -3.52
N VAL A 114 6.11 8.16 -3.55
CA VAL A 114 5.54 8.87 -4.68
C VAL A 114 5.05 10.24 -4.23
N ARG A 115 5.32 11.26 -5.03
CA ARG A 115 4.75 12.59 -4.81
C ARG A 115 4.25 13.17 -6.12
N LYS A 116 2.95 13.46 -6.17
CA LYS A 116 2.29 14.14 -7.28
C LYS A 116 1.71 15.47 -6.79
N GLU A 117 1.05 16.20 -7.69
CA GLU A 117 0.39 17.46 -7.34
C GLU A 117 -0.77 17.26 -6.36
N GLN A 118 -1.52 16.16 -6.50
CA GLN A 118 -2.79 15.93 -5.78
C GLN A 118 -2.67 14.97 -4.60
N TYR A 119 -1.65 14.11 -4.58
CA TYR A 119 -1.47 13.10 -3.55
C TYR A 119 0.01 12.78 -3.32
N TRP A 120 0.28 12.10 -2.22
CA TRP A 120 1.59 11.54 -1.93
C TRP A 120 1.47 10.20 -1.21
N LEU A 121 2.46 9.35 -1.44
CA LEU A 121 2.69 8.09 -0.75
C LEU A 121 4.13 8.06 -0.25
N GLN A 122 4.30 7.69 1.01
CA GLN A 122 5.58 7.48 1.64
C GLN A 122 5.75 5.98 1.86
N TYR A 123 6.80 5.40 1.28
CA TYR A 123 7.22 4.05 1.62
C TYR A 123 7.79 4.03 3.04
N MET A 124 7.29 3.12 3.86
CA MET A 124 7.56 3.02 5.30
C MET A 124 8.44 1.81 5.66
N GLY A 125 8.97 1.11 4.66
CA GLY A 125 9.77 -0.09 4.86
C GLY A 125 8.90 -1.35 4.99
N THR A 126 9.51 -2.41 5.51
CA THR A 126 8.85 -3.69 5.75
C THR A 126 8.50 -3.93 7.21
N ILE A 127 7.47 -4.74 7.46
CA ILE A 127 7.12 -5.26 8.79
C ILE A 127 6.81 -6.76 8.65
N LYS A 128 7.27 -7.54 9.63
CA LYS A 128 7.06 -8.99 9.69
C LYS A 128 5.83 -9.32 10.51
N VAL A 129 4.98 -10.20 9.99
CA VAL A 129 3.77 -10.69 10.65
C VAL A 129 3.80 -12.21 10.75
N LYS A 130 3.11 -12.75 11.74
CA LYS A 130 2.90 -14.19 11.88
C LYS A 130 1.53 -14.53 11.30
N ILE A 131 1.51 -15.48 10.38
CA ILE A 131 0.29 -16.03 9.76
C ILE A 131 -0.10 -17.36 10.41
#